data_AF-A0AAD1W5R7-F1
#
_entry.id   AF-A0AAD1W5R7-F1
#
_cell.length_a   1.000
_cell.length_b   1.000
_cell.length_c   1.000
_cell.angle_alpha   90.00
_cell.angle_beta   90.00
_cell.angle_gamma   90.00
#
_symmetry.space_group_name_H-M   'P 1'
#
loop_
_entity.id
_entity.type
_entity.pdbx_description
1 polymer ?
#
loop_
_entity_poly.entity_id
_entity_poly.type
_entity_poly.pdbx_seq_one_letter_code
_entity_poly.pdbx_strand_id
1 'polypeptide(L)'
;PQIAQHIRDDIKMYFDINCSGDVTADTIWQAHKAVVRGSLIKHGSYAKKLRKATYDTLLQKIMAITHANKQNPTQTQYDKLRTLQTQLNEVELNKTNHILHRYRHKFFAQ
;
A
#
# COMPACT_ATOMS: atom_id res chain seq x y z
N PRO A 1 1.82 8.27 7.25
CA PRO A 1 1.38 9.62 7.70
C PRO A 1 -0.08 9.94 7.37
N GLN A 2 -0.50 9.89 6.09
CA GLN A 2 -1.85 10.30 5.66
C GLN A 2 -2.96 9.32 6.05
N ILE A 3 -2.76 8.00 5.89
CA ILE A 3 -3.77 6.98 6.29
C ILE A 3 -4.06 7.00 7.79
N ALA A 4 -3.04 7.16 8.62
CA ALA A 4 -3.23 7.22 10.07
C ALA A 4 -4.05 8.45 10.47
N GLN A 5 -3.92 9.56 9.74
CA GLN A 5 -4.74 10.74 9.95
C GLN A 5 -6.18 10.51 9.49
N HIS A 6 -6.38 9.98 8.28
CA HIS A 6 -7.70 9.65 7.75
C HIS A 6 -8.46 8.68 8.68
N ILE A 7 -7.80 7.63 9.17
CA ILE A 7 -8.41 6.69 10.11
C ILE A 7 -8.74 7.38 11.43
N ARG A 8 -7.88 8.27 11.95
CA ARG A 8 -8.21 9.03 13.17
C ARG A 8 -9.43 9.91 12.99
N ASP A 9 -9.56 10.56 11.83
CA ASP A 9 -10.68 11.44 11.53
C ASP A 9 -11.97 10.63 11.31
N ASP A 10 -11.89 9.49 10.61
CA ASP A 10 -13.01 8.53 10.47
C ASP A 10 -13.49 8.02 11.83
N ILE A 11 -12.55 7.71 12.75
CA ILE A 11 -12.86 7.24 14.10
C ILE A 11 -13.61 8.32 14.88
N LYS A 12 -13.13 9.57 14.87
CA LYS A 12 -13.79 10.69 15.56
C LYS A 12 -15.20 10.91 15.03
N MET A 13 -15.32 11.06 13.70
CA MET A 13 -16.59 11.25 13.01
C MET A 13 -17.59 10.13 13.35
N TYR A 14 -17.12 8.88 13.42
CA TYR A 14 -17.97 7.75 13.80
C TYR A 14 -18.57 7.93 15.20
N PHE A 15 -17.76 8.27 16.20
CA PHE A 15 -18.26 8.43 17.56
C PHE A 15 -19.14 9.67 17.73
N ASP A 16 -18.82 10.78 17.06
CA ASP A 16 -19.62 12.01 17.09
C ASP A 16 -21.07 11.76 16.57
N ILE A 17 -21.24 10.85 15.61
CA ILE A 17 -22.54 10.55 15.00
C ILE A 17 -23.27 9.43 15.75
N ASN A 18 -22.56 8.42 16.24
CA ASN A 18 -23.17 7.16 16.69
C ASN A 18 -23.25 6.99 18.22
N CYS A 19 -22.55 7.83 19.00
CA CYS A 19 -22.74 7.87 20.46
C CYS A 19 -24.00 8.65 20.84
N SER A 20 -25.16 8.02 20.63
CA SER A 20 -26.43 8.46 21.20
C SER A 20 -26.76 7.67 22.47
N GLY A 21 -27.63 8.21 23.33
CA GLY A 21 -28.07 7.52 24.56
C GLY A 21 -28.92 6.28 24.31
N ASP A 22 -29.40 6.09 23.08
CA ASP A 22 -30.35 5.04 22.70
C ASP A 22 -29.68 3.71 22.31
N VAL A 23 -28.35 3.71 22.14
CA VAL A 23 -27.57 2.55 21.71
C VAL A 23 -26.56 2.16 22.78
N THR A 24 -26.45 0.86 23.09
CA THR A 24 -25.49 0.38 24.08
C THR A 24 -24.04 0.60 23.64
N ALA A 25 -23.16 0.90 24.59
CA ALA A 25 -21.72 1.08 24.33
C ALA A 25 -21.10 -0.14 23.62
N ASP A 26 -21.53 -1.35 23.95
CA ASP A 26 -21.10 -2.57 23.29
C ASP A 26 -21.44 -2.57 21.79
N THR A 27 -22.68 -2.20 21.45
CA THR A 27 -23.12 -2.13 20.05
C THR A 27 -22.31 -1.10 19.28
N ILE A 28 -22.10 0.09 19.87
CA ILE A 28 -21.28 1.16 19.29
C ILE A 28 -19.86 0.65 19.04
N TRP A 29 -19.25 -0.06 20.00
CA TRP A 29 -17.90 -0.59 19.88
C TRP A 29 -17.77 -1.70 18.82
N GLN A 30 -18.73 -2.61 18.72
CA GLN A 30 -18.71 -3.66 17.69
C GLN A 30 -18.85 -3.08 16.29
N ALA A 31 -19.80 -2.16 16.09
CA ALA A 31 -19.99 -1.49 14.81
C ALA A 31 -18.78 -0.63 14.44
N HIS A 32 -18.16 0.06 15.40
CA HIS A 32 -16.93 0.82 15.21
C HIS A 32 -15.79 -0.05 14.65
N LYS A 33 -15.54 -1.20 15.28
CA LYS A 33 -14.51 -2.15 14.84
C LYS A 33 -14.77 -2.64 13.41
N ALA A 34 -16.03 -2.88 13.04
CA ALA A 34 -16.40 -3.26 11.69
C ALA A 34 -16.07 -2.16 10.67
N VAL A 35 -16.38 -0.90 10.99
CA VAL A 35 -16.06 0.27 10.15
C VAL A 35 -14.55 0.41 9.94
N VAL A 36 -13.77 0.42 11.03
CA VAL A 36 -12.31 0.54 10.96
C VAL A 36 -11.69 -0.61 10.16
N ARG A 37 -12.17 -1.84 10.38
CA ARG A 37 -11.71 -3.01 9.61
C ARG A 37 -12.01 -2.84 8.12
N GLY A 38 -13.21 -2.40 7.75
CA GLY A 38 -13.60 -2.14 6.37
C GLY A 38 -12.70 -1.11 5.70
N SER A 39 -12.43 0.01 6.39
CA SER A 39 -11.52 1.06 5.91
C SER A 39 -10.09 0.53 5.68
N LEU A 40 -9.55 -0.21 6.66
CA LEU A 40 -8.23 -0.84 6.53
C LEU A 40 -8.14 -1.81 5.35
N ILE A 41 -9.17 -2.64 5.14
CA ILE A 41 -9.24 -3.58 4.01
C ILE A 41 -9.29 -2.83 2.67
N LYS A 42 -10.10 -1.78 2.57
CA LYS A 42 -10.20 -0.92 1.38
C LYS A 42 -8.86 -0.30 1.05
N HIS A 43 -8.19 0.32 2.02
CA HIS A 43 -6.88 0.93 1.83
C HIS A 43 -5.80 -0.09 1.48
N GLY A 44 -5.77 -1.26 2.14
CA GLY A 44 -4.85 -2.33 1.83
C GLY A 44 -5.01 -2.85 0.39
N SER A 45 -6.25 -3.00 -0.07
CA SER A 45 -6.59 -3.42 -1.43
C SER A 45 -6.16 -2.38 -2.47
N TYR A 46 -6.46 -1.11 -2.21
CA TYR A 46 -6.03 0.00 -3.05
C TYR A 46 -4.50 0.08 -3.15
N ALA A 47 -3.79 0.01 -2.03
CA ALA A 47 -2.33 0.05 -2.00
C ALA A 47 -1.70 -1.14 -2.76
N LYS A 48 -2.31 -2.34 -2.68
CA LYS A 48 -1.88 -3.50 -3.47
C LYS A 48 -2.06 -3.26 -4.97
N LYS A 49 -3.21 -2.70 -5.39
CA LYS A 49 -3.49 -2.35 -6.78
C LYS A 49 -2.50 -1.31 -7.30
N LEU A 50 -2.24 -0.26 -6.52
CA LEU A 50 -1.30 0.80 -6.86
C LEU A 50 0.12 0.26 -7.03
N ARG A 51 0.62 -0.54 -6.07
CA ARG A 51 1.95 -1.16 -6.18
C ARG A 51 2.09 -2.01 -7.45
N LYS A 52 1.06 -2.79 -7.80
CA LYS A 52 1.06 -3.60 -9.03
C LYS A 52 1.11 -2.71 -10.28
N ALA A 53 0.28 -1.67 -10.34
CA ALA A 53 0.30 -0.72 -11.46
C ALA A 53 1.67 -0.03 -11.61
N THR A 54 2.29 0.37 -10.48
CA THR A 54 3.64 0.94 -10.48
C THR A 54 4.68 -0.05 -11.01
N TYR A 55 4.65 -1.31 -10.55
CA TYR A 55 5.53 -2.37 -11.03
C TYR A 55 5.38 -2.59 -12.54
N ASP A 56 4.14 -2.79 -13.01
CA ASP A 56 3.85 -3.05 -14.43
C ASP A 56 4.32 -1.86 -15.30
N THR A 57 4.12 -0.61 -14.83
CA THR A 57 4.58 0.60 -15.51
C THR A 57 6.11 0.69 -15.58
N LEU A 58 6.80 0.39 -14.48
CA LEU A 58 8.27 0.40 -14.44
C LEU A 58 8.84 -0.67 -15.38
N LEU A 59 8.25 -1.86 -15.40
CA LEU A 59 8.65 -2.96 -16.28
C LEU A 59 8.49 -2.57 -17.76
N GLN A 60 7.36 -1.98 -18.13
CA GLN A 60 7.14 -1.48 -19.50
C GLN A 60 8.18 -0.44 -19.91
N LYS A 61 8.51 0.51 -19.02
CA LYS A 61 9.55 1.53 -19.28
C LYS A 61 10.93 0.91 -19.47
N ILE A 62 11.28 -0.08 -18.64
CA ILE A 62 12.54 -0.83 -18.75
C ILE A 62 12.60 -1.51 -20.12
N MET A 63 11.56 -2.26 -20.51
CA MET A 63 11.51 -2.96 -21.79
C MET A 63 11.66 -2.00 -22.99
N ALA A 64 10.98 -0.85 -22.95
CA ALA A 64 11.08 0.16 -24.00
C ALA A 64 12.50 0.72 -24.15
N ILE A 65 13.16 1.03 -23.02
CA ILE A 65 14.54 1.53 -23.04
C ILE A 65 15.51 0.43 -23.48
N THR A 66 15.35 -0.80 -23.01
CA THR A 66 16.19 -1.93 -23.44
C THR A 66 16.10 -2.17 -24.94
N HIS A 67 14.89 -2.07 -25.52
CA HIS A 67 14.70 -2.18 -26.96
C HIS A 67 15.37 -1.04 -27.73
N ALA A 68 15.20 0.21 -27.28
CA ALA A 68 15.82 1.37 -27.91
C ALA A 68 17.36 1.33 -27.83
N ASN A 69 17.90 0.95 -26.66
CA ASN A 69 19.34 0.88 -26.39
C ASN A 69 20.02 -0.27 -27.15
N LYS A 70 19.29 -1.31 -27.57
CA LYS A 70 19.79 -2.35 -28.48
C LYS A 70 20.10 -1.81 -29.87
N GLN A 71 19.33 -0.83 -30.34
CA GLN A 71 19.48 -0.23 -31.68
C GLN A 71 20.49 0.91 -31.70
N ASN A 72 20.50 1.75 -30.67
CA ASN A 72 21.42 2.87 -30.54
C ASN A 72 21.86 3.04 -29.08
N PRO A 73 22.95 2.38 -28.65
CA PRO A 73 23.36 2.40 -27.26
C PRO A 73 23.91 3.77 -26.86
N THR A 74 23.37 4.35 -25.78
CA THR A 74 23.82 5.64 -25.26
C THR A 74 23.97 5.62 -23.74
N GLN A 75 24.98 6.34 -23.21
CA GLN A 75 25.22 6.39 -21.76
C GLN A 75 23.99 6.89 -20.99
N THR A 76 23.30 7.90 -21.52
CA THR A 76 22.07 8.43 -20.92
C THR A 76 20.96 7.38 -20.79
N GLN A 77 20.83 6.47 -21.76
CA GLN A 77 19.86 5.37 -21.68
C GLN A 77 20.27 4.35 -20.62
N TYR A 78 21.56 4.06 -20.47
CA TYR A 78 22.07 3.19 -19.40
C TYR A 78 21.78 3.77 -18.01
N ASP A 79 22.04 5.06 -17.80
CA ASP A 79 21.79 5.72 -16.51
C ASP A 79 20.30 5.74 -16.16
N LYS A 80 19.45 5.98 -17.16
CA LYS A 80 17.98 5.92 -17.00
C LYS A 80 17.50 4.50 -16.71
N LEU A 81 18.05 3.49 -17.40
CA LEU A 81 17.74 2.08 -17.16
C LEU A 81 18.11 1.67 -15.74
N ARG A 82 19.31 2.02 -15.28
CA ARG A 82 19.78 1.76 -13.91
C ARG A 82 18.85 2.39 -12.88
N THR A 83 18.43 3.63 -13.10
CA THR A 83 17.49 4.33 -12.21
C THR A 83 16.15 3.59 -12.11
N LEU A 84 15.58 3.17 -13.24
CA LEU A 84 14.32 2.43 -13.26
C LEU A 84 14.43 1.04 -12.61
N GLN A 85 15.56 0.35 -12.79
CA GLN A 85 15.83 -0.91 -12.11
C GLN A 85 15.91 -0.73 -10.59
N THR A 86 16.58 0.33 -10.11
CA THR A 86 16.58 0.67 -8.68
C THR A 86 15.17 0.89 -8.15
N GLN A 87 14.35 1.69 -8.85
CA GLN A 87 12.95 1.92 -8.47
C GLN A 87 12.12 0.63 -8.46
N LEU A 88 12.32 -0.27 -9.43
CA LEU A 88 11.63 -1.56 -9.48
C LEU A 88 12.03 -2.44 -8.27
N ASN A 89 13.33 -2.47 -7.94
CA ASN A 89 13.85 -3.20 -6.79
C ASN A 89 13.28 -2.67 -5.48
N GLU A 90 13.14 -1.36 -5.32
CA GLU A 90 12.50 -0.75 -4.15
C GLU A 90 11.04 -1.20 -3.99
N VAL A 91 10.28 -1.31 -5.07
CA VAL A 91 8.90 -1.80 -5.04
C VAL A 91 8.83 -3.26 -4.57
N GLU A 92 9.69 -4.14 -5.09
CA GLU A 92 9.75 -5.55 -4.66
C GLU A 92 10.29 -5.70 -3.23
N LEU A 93 11.27 -4.90 -2.81
CA LEU A 93 11.79 -4.89 -1.45
C LEU A 93 10.69 -4.50 -0.45
N ASN A 94 9.92 -3.45 -0.74
CA ASN A 94 8.81 -3.02 0.10
C ASN A 94 7.75 -4.13 0.28
N LYS A 95 7.45 -4.86 -0.80
CA LYS A 95 6.54 -6.02 -0.77
C LYS A 95 7.11 -7.16 0.07
N THR A 96 8.40 -7.45 -0.09
CA THR A 96 9.11 -8.50 0.66
C THR A 96 9.14 -8.19 2.15
N ASN A 97 9.47 -6.95 2.53
CA ASN A 97 9.43 -6.48 3.91
C ASN A 97 8.02 -6.63 4.50
N HIS A 98 6.97 -6.24 3.77
CA HIS A 98 5.59 -6.42 4.24
C HIS A 98 5.25 -7.90 4.52
N ILE A 99 5.64 -8.80 3.62
CA ILE A 99 5.44 -10.25 3.80
C ILE A 99 6.22 -10.74 5.03
N LEU A 100 7.48 -10.34 5.17
CA LEU A 100 8.32 -10.70 6.32
C LEU A 100 7.71 -10.24 7.65
N HIS A 101 7.24 -9.00 7.72
CA HIS A 101 6.54 -8.48 8.91
C HIS A 101 5.30 -9.30 9.24
N ARG A 102 4.52 -9.68 8.23
CA ARG A 102 3.33 -10.53 8.42
C ARG A 102 3.71 -11.93 8.92
N TYR A 103 4.78 -12.52 8.40
CA TYR A 103 5.29 -13.81 8.89
C TYR A 103 5.72 -13.74 10.35
N ARG A 104 6.51 -12.72 10.72
CA ARG A 104 6.94 -12.50 12.11
C ARG A 104 5.73 -12.36 13.05
N HIS A 105 4.75 -11.54 12.69
CA HIS A 105 3.54 -11.40 13.51
C HIS A 105 2.80 -12.73 13.69
N LYS A 106 2.72 -13.57 12.65
CA LYS A 106 2.09 -14.90 12.78
C LYS A 106 2.88 -15.84 13.67
N PHE A 107 4.21 -15.80 13.59
CA PHE A 107 5.08 -16.64 14.39
C PHE A 107 4.96 -16.33 15.89
N PHE A 108 4.94 -15.04 16.26
CA PHE A 108 4.84 -14.61 17.67
C PHE A 108 3.42 -14.54 18.23
N ALA A 109 2.40 -14.86 17.42
CA ALA A 109 1.01 -14.93 17.87
C ALA A 109 0.58 -16.38 18.22
N GLN A 110 1.51 -17.33 18.14
CA GLN A 110 1.40 -18.70 18.67
C GLN A 110 1.96 -18.72 20.09
#